data_AF-A0A061R9S6-F1
#
_entry.id   AF-A0A061R9S6-F1
#
_cell.length_a   1.000
_cell.length_b   1.000
_cell.length_c   1.000
_cell.angle_alpha   90.00
_cell.angle_beta   90.00
_cell.angle_gamma   90.00
#
_symmetry.space_group_name_H-M   'P 1'
#
loop_
_entity.id
_entity.type
_entity.pdbx_description
1 polymer ?
#
loop_
_entity_poly.entity_id
_entity_poly.type
_entity_poly.pdbx_seq_one_letter_code
_entity_poly.pdbx_strand_id
1 'polypeptide(L)'
;RSMLRARKMGIRTPVVYLVEHEAHTIYMEFVEGRSVKDTVRSDELPAEQTSGLMVQIGEAVAKMHDGGLIHGDLTTSNLIVEATNGQLVVIDFGLSFNSTIPEDKAVDLYVLERAFTSAHSDKPHLFQEVLEAYRQKTRQWIPTMKKFAEVRMRGRKRSMVG
;
A
#
# COMPACT_ATOMS: atom_id res chain seq x y z
N ARG A 1 -12.56 5.89 -10.61
CA ARG A 1 -11.60 6.92 -11.10
C ARG A 1 -10.17 6.66 -10.62
N SER A 2 -9.92 6.45 -9.33
CA SER A 2 -8.58 6.22 -8.78
C SER A 2 -7.88 4.96 -9.27
N MET A 3 -8.59 3.82 -9.37
CA MET A 3 -8.03 2.57 -9.93
C MET A 3 -7.47 2.75 -11.35
N LEU A 4 -8.20 3.44 -12.24
CA LEU A 4 -7.73 3.72 -13.60
C LEU A 4 -6.48 4.61 -13.61
N ARG A 5 -6.40 5.57 -12.68
CA ARG A 5 -5.22 6.44 -12.53
C ARG A 5 -4.01 5.65 -12.04
N ALA A 6 -4.19 4.76 -11.06
CA ALA A 6 -3.15 3.84 -10.61
C ALA A 6 -2.63 2.96 -11.77
N ARG A 7 -3.53 2.39 -12.60
CA ARG A 7 -3.13 1.63 -13.80
C ARG A 7 -2.31 2.46 -14.79
N LYS A 8 -2.69 3.72 -15.04
CA LYS A 8 -1.90 4.64 -15.89
C LYS A 8 -0.50 4.91 -15.34
N MET A 9 -0.27 4.70 -14.04
CA MET A 9 1.04 4.80 -13.39
C MET A 9 1.82 3.47 -13.39
N GLY A 10 1.30 2.43 -14.05
CA GLY A 10 1.91 1.11 -14.09
C GLY A 10 1.72 0.32 -12.79
N ILE A 11 0.66 0.62 -12.02
CA ILE A 11 0.28 -0.12 -10.81
C ILE A 11 -0.85 -1.06 -11.18
N ARG A 12 -0.66 -2.34 -10.87
CA ARG A 12 -1.68 -3.36 -11.12
C ARG A 12 -2.83 -3.19 -10.13
N THR A 13 -4.03 -3.04 -10.68
CA THR A 13 -5.32 -3.01 -9.96
C THR A 13 -6.35 -3.83 -10.74
N PRO A 14 -7.46 -4.27 -10.10
CA PRO A 14 -8.54 -4.95 -10.78
C PRO A 14 -9.11 -4.12 -11.94
N VAL A 15 -9.37 -4.76 -13.07
CA VAL A 15 -10.10 -4.13 -14.17
C VAL A 15 -11.57 -3.95 -13.77
N VAL A 16 -12.09 -2.73 -13.85
CA VAL A 16 -13.53 -2.46 -13.61
C VAL A 16 -14.30 -2.77 -14.88
N TYR A 17 -15.26 -3.69 -14.81
CA TYR A 17 -16.12 -4.07 -15.92
C TYR A 17 -17.39 -3.21 -16.00
N LEU A 18 -18.03 -2.96 -14.86
CA LEU A 18 -19.29 -2.21 -14.78
C LEU A 18 -19.42 -1.48 -13.45
N VAL A 19 -20.02 -0.29 -13.48
CA VAL A 19 -20.42 0.47 -12.28
C VAL A 19 -21.90 0.80 -12.41
N GLU A 20 -22.71 0.27 -11.51
CA GLU A 20 -24.14 0.53 -11.43
C GLU A 20 -24.42 1.49 -10.27
N HIS A 21 -24.64 2.76 -10.60
CA HIS A 21 -24.80 3.81 -9.60
C HIS A 21 -26.08 3.67 -8.77
N GLU A 22 -27.19 3.28 -9.41
CA GLU A 22 -28.49 3.10 -8.74
C GLU A 22 -28.50 1.91 -7.77
N ALA A 23 -27.81 0.83 -8.13
CA ALA A 23 -27.68 -0.37 -7.32
C ALA A 23 -26.46 -0.35 -6.37
N HIS A 24 -25.69 0.74 -6.36
CA HIS A 24 -24.44 0.87 -5.59
C HIS A 24 -23.47 -0.32 -5.76
N THR A 25 -23.41 -0.87 -6.98
CA THR A 25 -22.66 -2.11 -7.26
C THR A 25 -21.53 -1.84 -8.25
N ILE A 26 -20.36 -2.45 -7.99
CA ILE A 26 -19.18 -2.38 -8.87
C ILE A 26 -18.79 -3.81 -9.23
N TYR A 27 -18.81 -4.11 -10.53
CA TYR A 27 -18.28 -5.36 -11.06
C TYR A 27 -16.86 -5.13 -11.56
N MET A 28 -15.94 -5.94 -11.07
CA MET A 28 -14.53 -5.85 -11.42
C MET A 28 -13.90 -7.24 -11.47
N GLU A 29 -12.72 -7.29 -12.06
CA GLU A 29 -11.87 -8.47 -12.13
C GLU A 29 -11.70 -9.11 -10.75
N PHE A 30 -11.95 -10.41 -10.70
CA PHE A 30 -11.56 -11.23 -9.56
C PHE A 30 -10.07 -11.55 -9.69
N VAL A 31 -9.27 -11.08 -8.74
CA VAL A 31 -7.83 -11.33 -8.71
C VAL A 31 -7.62 -12.64 -7.95
N GLU A 32 -7.30 -13.71 -8.67
CA GLU A 32 -6.90 -14.98 -8.05
C GLU A 32 -5.59 -14.80 -7.30
N GLY A 33 -5.62 -14.92 -5.97
CA GLY A 33 -4.47 -14.63 -5.14
C GLY A 33 -4.82 -14.59 -3.66
N ARG A 34 -3.85 -14.20 -2.84
CA ARG A 34 -4.01 -14.03 -1.40
C ARG A 34 -3.56 -12.66 -0.96
N SER A 35 -4.11 -12.16 0.15
CA SER A 35 -3.67 -10.88 0.69
C SER A 35 -2.21 -10.97 1.16
N VAL A 36 -1.45 -9.88 1.05
CA VAL A 36 -0.08 -9.80 1.60
C VAL A 36 -0.08 -10.12 3.09
N LYS A 37 -1.14 -9.69 3.81
CA LYS A 37 -1.37 -10.05 5.21
C LYS A 37 -1.37 -11.56 5.44
N ASP A 38 -2.07 -12.33 4.61
CA ASP A 38 -2.15 -13.76 4.81
C ASP A 38 -0.87 -14.45 4.34
N THR A 39 -0.32 -14.04 3.19
CA THR A 39 0.90 -14.60 2.60
C THR A 39 2.13 -14.44 3.49
N VAL A 40 2.32 -13.27 4.09
CA VAL A 40 3.46 -13.01 5.01
C VAL A 40 3.24 -13.68 6.37
N ARG A 41 1.99 -13.87 6.80
CA ARG A 41 1.68 -14.53 8.07
C ARG A 41 1.89 -16.04 8.02
N SER A 42 1.60 -16.69 6.89
CA SER A 42 1.77 -18.13 6.74
C SER A 42 3.18 -18.57 6.38
N ASP A 43 4.12 -17.64 6.18
CA ASP A 43 5.49 -17.92 5.76
C ASP A 43 5.56 -18.81 4.49
N GLU A 44 4.56 -18.67 3.62
CA GLU A 44 4.42 -19.46 2.39
C GLU A 44 5.47 -19.11 1.33
N LEU A 45 5.98 -17.88 1.37
CA LEU A 45 6.98 -17.41 0.42
C LEU A 45 8.40 -17.58 0.98
N PRO A 46 9.35 -18.05 0.16
CA PRO A 46 10.77 -17.96 0.47
C PRO A 46 11.19 -16.52 0.78
N ALA A 47 12.26 -16.36 1.56
CA ALA A 47 12.77 -15.04 1.96
C ALA A 47 13.03 -14.10 0.75
N GLU A 48 13.60 -14.63 -0.33
CA GLU A 48 13.87 -13.86 -1.55
C GLU A 48 12.58 -13.35 -2.22
N GLN A 49 11.55 -14.20 -2.31
CA GLN A 49 10.25 -13.81 -2.90
C GLN A 49 9.52 -12.82 -2.00
N THR A 50 9.62 -13.00 -0.68
CA THR A 50 9.07 -12.06 0.30
C THR A 50 9.73 -10.69 0.16
N SER A 51 11.06 -10.64 0.02
CA SER A 51 11.78 -9.38 -0.22
C SER A 51 11.39 -8.73 -1.55
N GLY A 52 11.29 -9.54 -2.62
CA GLY A 52 10.78 -9.08 -3.92
C GLY A 52 9.38 -8.48 -3.83
N LEU A 53 8.50 -9.05 -3.01
CA LEU A 53 7.17 -8.50 -2.73
C LEU A 53 7.24 -7.16 -1.97
N MET A 54 8.11 -7.03 -0.97
CA MET A 54 8.31 -5.76 -0.25
C MET A 54 8.80 -4.65 -1.18
N VAL A 55 9.68 -4.98 -2.13
CA VAL A 55 10.14 -4.07 -3.18
C VAL A 55 8.97 -3.62 -4.06
N GLN A 56 8.14 -4.56 -4.53
CA GLN A 56 6.95 -4.23 -5.32
C GLN A 56 5.99 -3.28 -4.58
N ILE A 57 5.79 -3.50 -3.27
CA ILE A 57 4.96 -2.63 -2.43
C ILE A 57 5.55 -1.22 -2.36
N GLY A 58 6.84 -1.10 -2.02
CA GLY A 58 7.51 0.21 -1.94
C GLY A 58 7.46 0.98 -3.26
N GLU A 59 7.72 0.31 -4.38
CA GLU A 59 7.63 0.92 -5.71
C GLU A 59 6.20 1.35 -6.08
N ALA A 60 5.19 0.54 -5.78
CA ALA A 60 3.79 0.86 -6.06
C ALA A 60 3.36 2.11 -5.28
N VAL A 61 3.70 2.18 -3.99
CA VAL A 61 3.38 3.31 -3.13
C VAL A 61 4.10 4.58 -3.60
N ALA A 62 5.38 4.47 -4.00
CA ALA A 62 6.12 5.60 -4.56
C ALA A 62 5.47 6.14 -5.85
N LYS A 63 5.07 5.24 -6.76
CA LYS A 63 4.36 5.60 -8.00
C LYS A 63 3.03 6.30 -7.70
N MET A 64 2.24 5.83 -6.73
CA MET A 64 1.00 6.50 -6.31
C MET A 64 1.28 7.90 -5.79
N HIS A 65 2.19 8.01 -4.82
CA HIS A 65 2.50 9.27 -4.14
C HIS A 65 3.11 10.33 -5.07
N ASP A 66 4.02 9.94 -5.96
CA ASP A 66 4.57 10.85 -6.98
C ASP A 66 3.54 11.21 -8.04
N GLY A 67 2.62 10.29 -8.32
CA GLY A 67 1.45 10.51 -9.15
C GLY A 67 0.36 11.36 -8.52
N GLY A 68 0.52 11.82 -7.27
CA GLY A 68 -0.46 12.61 -6.53
C GLY A 68 -1.74 11.82 -6.19
N LEU A 69 -1.62 10.51 -6.00
CA LEU A 69 -2.66 9.60 -5.55
C LEU A 69 -2.30 9.08 -4.15
N ILE A 70 -3.21 9.28 -3.20
CA ILE A 70 -3.13 8.72 -1.85
C ILE A 70 -4.16 7.61 -1.76
N HIS A 71 -3.79 6.47 -1.20
CA HIS A 71 -4.68 5.31 -1.07
C HIS A 71 -5.74 5.55 -0.01
N GLY A 72 -5.36 6.07 1.16
CA GLY A 72 -6.27 6.44 2.25
C GLY A 72 -6.60 5.29 3.20
N ASP A 73 -6.47 4.05 2.73
CA ASP A 73 -6.56 2.82 3.56
C ASP A 73 -5.50 1.78 3.18
N LEU A 74 -4.23 2.19 3.16
CA LEU A 74 -3.13 1.35 2.66
C LEU A 74 -2.72 0.28 3.68
N THR A 75 -3.50 -0.79 3.79
CA THR A 75 -3.23 -1.92 4.69
C THR A 75 -2.71 -3.15 3.93
N THR A 76 -2.09 -4.10 4.63
CA THR A 76 -1.63 -5.36 4.03
C THR A 76 -2.78 -6.28 3.56
N SER A 77 -4.03 -6.01 4.00
CA SER A 77 -5.23 -6.69 3.49
C SER A 77 -5.67 -6.14 2.13
N ASN A 78 -5.36 -4.89 1.82
CA ASN A 78 -5.71 -4.21 0.56
C ASN A 78 -4.64 -4.40 -0.53
N LEU A 79 -3.74 -5.36 -0.32
CA LEU A 79 -2.67 -5.75 -1.22
C LEU A 79 -2.80 -7.25 -1.46
N ILE A 80 -2.89 -7.67 -2.73
CA ILE A 80 -2.99 -9.08 -3.12
C ILE A 80 -1.71 -9.50 -3.84
N VAL A 81 -1.24 -10.71 -3.56
CA VAL A 81 -0.24 -11.43 -4.36
C VAL A 81 -0.98 -12.30 -5.36
N GLU A 82 -0.92 -11.95 -6.64
CA GLU A 82 -1.58 -12.68 -7.73
C GLU A 82 -0.96 -14.08 -7.87
N ALA A 83 -1.79 -15.12 -7.82
CA ALA A 83 -1.35 -16.52 -7.78
C ALA A 83 -0.62 -16.96 -9.06
N THR A 84 -0.94 -16.32 -10.19
CA THR A 84 -0.43 -16.74 -11.51
C THR A 84 1.01 -16.31 -11.76
N ASN A 85 1.45 -15.20 -11.17
CA ASN A 85 2.76 -14.58 -11.49
C ASN A 85 3.46 -13.93 -10.27
N GLY A 86 2.86 -13.95 -9.08
CA GLY A 86 3.43 -13.35 -7.87
C GLY A 86 3.45 -11.82 -7.87
N GLN A 87 2.73 -11.16 -8.78
CA GLN A 87 2.68 -9.71 -8.85
C GLN A 87 1.79 -9.12 -7.77
N LEU A 88 2.20 -7.97 -7.26
CA LEU A 88 1.40 -7.17 -6.34
C LEU A 88 0.22 -6.53 -7.08
N VAL A 89 -0.98 -6.72 -6.55
CA VAL A 89 -2.20 -6.03 -6.96
C VAL A 89 -2.72 -5.17 -5.82
N VAL A 90 -2.89 -3.87 -6.07
CA VAL A 90 -3.45 -2.93 -5.09
C VAL A 90 -4.96 -2.87 -5.30
N ILE A 91 -5.72 -3.06 -4.22
CA ILE A 91 -7.19 -3.08 -4.23
C ILE A 91 -7.75 -2.04 -3.27
N ASP A 92 -9.07 -1.85 -3.32
CA ASP A 92 -9.83 -0.94 -2.45
C ASP A 92 -9.34 0.52 -2.42
N PHE A 93 -9.68 1.23 -3.48
CA PHE A 93 -9.46 2.68 -3.57
C PHE A 93 -10.65 3.49 -3.02
N GLY A 94 -11.49 2.92 -2.15
CA GLY A 94 -12.71 3.55 -1.65
C GLY A 94 -12.49 4.87 -0.92
N LEU A 95 -11.37 4.98 -0.18
CA LEU A 95 -10.97 6.19 0.56
C LEU A 95 -9.88 7.00 -0.14
N SER A 96 -9.55 6.64 -1.38
CA SER A 96 -8.46 7.29 -2.11
C SER A 96 -8.80 8.71 -2.54
N PHE A 97 -7.80 9.58 -2.55
CA PHE A 97 -7.96 10.97 -2.95
C PHE A 97 -6.70 11.50 -3.63
N ASN A 98 -6.83 12.67 -4.25
CA ASN A 98 -5.72 13.34 -4.91
C ASN A 98 -5.05 14.33 -3.98
N SER A 99 -3.77 14.12 -3.72
CA SER A 99 -2.96 15.06 -2.94
C SER A 99 -1.49 14.97 -3.34
N THR A 100 -0.85 16.13 -3.39
CA THR A 100 0.61 16.25 -3.52
C THR A 100 1.27 16.61 -2.19
N ILE A 101 0.48 16.81 -1.13
CA ILE A 101 0.94 17.27 0.18
C ILE A 101 1.77 16.15 0.84
N PRO A 102 3.00 16.44 1.32
CA PRO A 102 3.84 15.44 1.99
C PRO A 102 3.22 14.81 3.25
N GLU A 103 2.36 15.55 3.95
CA GLU A 103 1.63 15.06 5.13
C GLU A 103 0.72 13.87 4.77
N ASP A 104 -0.05 13.95 3.68
CA ASP A 104 -0.98 12.88 3.30
C ASP A 104 -0.24 11.60 2.93
N LYS A 105 0.90 11.73 2.24
CA LYS A 105 1.80 10.62 1.90
C LYS A 105 2.39 9.97 3.15
N ALA A 106 2.76 10.82 4.13
CA ALA A 106 3.26 10.36 5.42
C ALA A 106 2.20 9.63 6.23
N VAL A 107 0.94 10.08 6.19
CA VAL A 107 -0.19 9.37 6.81
C VAL A 107 -0.42 8.03 6.14
N ASP A 108 -0.40 7.95 4.81
CA ASP A 108 -0.58 6.70 4.06
C ASP A 108 0.53 5.67 4.39
N LEU A 109 1.80 6.11 4.41
CA LEU A 109 2.93 5.28 4.85
C LEU A 109 2.79 4.83 6.32
N TYR A 110 2.20 5.67 7.17
CA TYR A 110 2.00 5.34 8.58
C TYR A 110 0.89 4.31 8.79
N VAL A 111 -0.19 4.37 8.00
CA VAL A 111 -1.21 3.31 7.97
C VAL A 111 -0.57 1.98 7.57
N LEU A 112 0.26 1.99 6.53
CA LEU A 112 0.96 0.79 6.09
C LEU A 112 1.93 0.25 7.17
N GLU A 113 2.73 1.13 7.79
CA GLU A 113 3.61 0.75 8.91
C GLU A 113 2.82 0.05 10.03
N ARG A 114 1.67 0.61 10.40
CA ARG A 114 0.82 0.07 11.44
C ARG A 114 0.22 -1.28 11.04
N ALA A 115 -0.18 -1.43 9.78
CA ALA A 115 -0.65 -2.71 9.26
C ALA A 115 0.44 -3.79 9.37
N PHE A 116 1.67 -3.48 8.98
CA PHE A 116 2.81 -4.40 9.15
C PHE A 116 3.08 -4.71 10.62
N THR A 117 3.16 -3.69 11.48
CA THR A 117 3.44 -3.87 12.90
C THR A 117 2.36 -4.71 13.59
N SER A 118 1.10 -4.58 13.18
CA SER A 118 -0.03 -5.30 13.76
C SER A 118 -0.18 -6.73 13.24
N ALA A 119 0.06 -6.95 11.94
CA ALA A 119 -0.14 -8.26 11.32
C ALA A 119 1.13 -9.14 11.34
N HIS A 120 2.31 -8.53 11.44
CA HIS A 120 3.62 -9.15 11.24
C HIS A 120 4.62 -8.65 12.29
N SER A 121 4.21 -8.64 13.58
CA SER A 121 5.01 -8.08 14.68
C SER A 121 6.38 -8.76 14.87
N ASP A 122 6.50 -10.02 14.44
CA ASP A 122 7.72 -10.83 14.43
C ASP A 122 8.68 -10.47 13.29
N LYS A 123 8.24 -9.69 12.29
CA LYS A 123 9.00 -9.36 11.07
C LYS A 123 9.11 -7.85 10.81
N PRO A 124 9.61 -7.04 11.76
CA PRO A 124 9.68 -5.59 11.62
C PRO A 124 10.60 -5.10 10.48
N HIS A 125 11.51 -5.96 10.02
CA HIS A 125 12.44 -5.66 8.92
C HIS A 125 11.71 -5.52 7.57
N LEU A 126 10.59 -6.22 7.36
CA LEU A 126 9.86 -6.18 6.09
C LEU A 126 9.39 -4.78 5.72
N PHE A 127 8.90 -4.01 6.70
CA PHE A 127 8.51 -2.62 6.44
C PHE A 127 9.71 -1.72 6.14
N GLN A 128 10.91 -2.04 6.67
CA GLN A 128 12.13 -1.29 6.31
C GLN A 128 12.50 -1.53 4.85
N GLU A 129 12.32 -2.75 4.34
CA GLU A 129 12.53 -3.06 2.92
C GLU A 129 11.54 -2.28 2.03
N VAL A 130 10.26 -2.21 2.43
CA VAL A 130 9.26 -1.37 1.76
C VAL A 130 9.69 0.10 1.72
N LEU A 131 10.17 0.65 2.85
CA LEU A 131 10.62 2.03 2.92
C LEU A 131 11.86 2.30 2.07
N GLU A 132 12.81 1.37 2.01
CA GLU A 132 14.01 1.52 1.18
C GLU A 132 13.66 1.45 -0.32
N ALA A 133 12.79 0.53 -0.74
CA ALA A 133 12.28 0.51 -2.11
C ALA A 133 11.50 1.79 -2.46
N TYR A 134 10.66 2.26 -1.53
CA TYR A 134 9.96 3.54 -1.68
C TYR A 134 10.95 4.71 -1.87
N ARG A 135 12.00 4.78 -1.04
CA ARG A 135 13.06 5.80 -1.10
C ARG A 135 13.74 5.84 -2.45
N GLN A 136 14.11 4.67 -2.99
CA GLN A 136 14.82 4.57 -4.27
C GLN A 136 13.95 5.01 -5.45
N LYS A 137 12.62 4.91 -5.32
CA LYS A 137 11.69 5.19 -6.41
C LYS A 137 11.06 6.58 -6.38
N THR A 138 10.83 7.14 -5.19
CA THR A 138 10.14 8.43 -5.05
C THR A 138 11.04 9.63 -5.34
N ARG A 139 10.48 10.66 -5.95
CA ARG A 139 11.12 11.98 -6.12
C ARG A 139 10.95 12.89 -4.90
N GLN A 140 10.13 12.47 -3.93
CA GLN A 140 9.70 13.31 -2.80
C GLN A 140 10.10 12.72 -1.44
N TRP A 141 11.21 11.98 -1.41
CA TRP A 141 11.71 11.31 -0.21
C TRP A 141 11.88 12.27 0.97
N ILE A 142 12.68 13.33 0.81
CA ILE A 142 13.04 14.27 1.89
C ILE A 142 11.80 14.89 2.56
N PRO A 143 10.89 15.57 1.83
CA PRO A 143 9.74 16.19 2.46
C PRO A 143 8.76 15.17 3.05
N THR A 144 8.57 14.02 2.40
CA THR A 144 7.68 12.96 2.90
C THR A 144 8.22 12.37 4.20
N MET A 145 9.51 12.06 4.28
CA MET A 145 10.11 11.46 5.46
C MET A 145 10.18 12.39 6.66
N LYS A 146 10.35 13.70 6.43
CA LYS A 146 10.21 14.70 7.50
C LYS A 146 8.82 14.62 8.11
N LYS A 147 7.76 14.62 7.28
CA LYS A 147 6.38 14.50 7.75
C LYS A 147 6.08 13.14 8.36
N PHE A 148 6.65 12.08 7.82
CA PHE A 148 6.48 10.73 8.36
C PHE A 148 7.02 10.59 9.78
N ALA A 149 8.16 11.21 10.09
CA ALA A 149 8.67 11.28 11.47
C ALA A 149 7.70 12.04 12.41
N GLU A 150 7.14 13.17 11.95
CA GLU A 150 6.14 13.95 12.70
C GLU A 150 4.84 13.15 12.92
N VAL A 151 4.34 12.43 11.91
CA VAL A 151 3.16 11.56 11.99
C VAL A 151 3.41 10.42 12.99
N ARG A 152 4.54 9.71 12.87
CA ARG A 152 4.93 8.63 13.81
C ARG A 152 4.97 9.09 15.26
N MET A 153 5.46 10.30 15.53
CA MET A 153 5.48 10.85 16.90
C MET A 153 4.07 11.12 17.44
N ARG A 154 3.19 11.70 16.61
CA ARG A 154 1.79 11.98 16.98
C ARG A 154 0.97 10.70 17.20
N GLY A 155 1.15 9.70 16.34
CA GLY A 155 0.45 8.41 16.45
C GLY A 155 0.86 7.61 17.70
N ARG A 156 2.15 7.65 18.08
CA ARG A 156 2.64 7.02 19.33
C ARG A 156 2.02 7.63 20.58
N LYS A 157 1.87 8.97 20.63
CA LYS A 157 1.21 9.65 21.76
C LYS A 157 -0.24 9.21 21.94
N ARG A 158 -0.98 9.01 20.86
CA ARG A 158 -2.39 8.55 20.91
C ARG A 158 -2.53 7.11 21.42
N SER A 159 -1.53 6.25 21.18
CA SER A 159 -1.55 4.84 21.63
C SER A 159 -1.23 4.67 23.12
N MET A 160 -0.64 5.67 23.78
CA MET A 160 -0.33 5.63 25.23
C MET A 160 -1.47 6.16 26.10
N VAL A 161 -2.51 6.74 25.50
CA VAL A 161 -3.64 7.39 26.20
C VAL A 161 -4.93 6.57 26.01
N GLY A 162 -4.83 5.36 25.43
CA GLY A 162 -5.93 4.43 25.22
C GLY A 162 -5.76 3.15 26.00
#